data_AF-A0A0F7FH91-F1
#
_entry.id   AF-A0A0F7FH91-F1
#
_cell.length_a   1.000
_cell.length_b   1.000
_cell.length_c   1.000
_cell.angle_alpha   90.00
_cell.angle_beta   90.00
_cell.angle_gamma   90.00
#
_symmetry.space_group_name_H-M   'P 1'
#
loop_
_entity.id
_entity.type
_entity.pdbx_description
1 polymer ?
#
loop_
_entity_poly.entity_id
_entity_poly.type
_entity_poly.pdbx_seq_one_letter_code
_entity_poly.pdbx_strand_id
1 'polypeptide(L)'
;MIIVTSPQVNVTVNLKGETVLIPLSSEASIKIENHARRRVQVDLNIEKIEWGLEHSILKVEFKDKILYIGSSSPRIQKQSFSLEPGEKSTLQFKVITPPRLAKTSPTTIRLEVNFRNDEEKTLPVILEPTVPRSKT
;
A
#
# COMPACT_ATOMS: atom_id res chain seq x y z
N MET A 1 -33.07 -10.80 14.31
CA MET A 1 -32.47 -9.46 14.41
C MET A 1 -31.35 -9.37 13.38
N ILE A 2 -31.54 -8.64 12.28
CA ILE A 2 -30.49 -8.41 11.29
C ILE A 2 -29.69 -7.20 11.79
N ILE A 3 -28.47 -7.44 12.24
CA ILE A 3 -27.55 -6.35 12.61
C ILE A 3 -26.99 -5.81 11.30
N VAL A 4 -27.57 -4.73 10.80
CA VAL A 4 -26.94 -3.94 9.73
C VAL A 4 -25.75 -3.22 10.36
N THR A 5 -24.55 -3.77 10.15
CA THR A 5 -23.30 -3.13 10.56
C THR A 5 -22.94 -2.08 9.53
N SER A 6 -23.05 -0.81 9.90
CA SER A 6 -22.44 0.28 9.15
C SER A 6 -20.93 0.06 9.06
N PRO A 7 -20.28 0.47 7.95
CA PRO A 7 -18.82 0.40 7.88
C PRO A 7 -18.21 1.25 9.00
N GLN A 8 -17.10 0.77 9.56
CA GLN A 8 -16.30 1.45 10.58
C GLN A 8 -15.18 2.28 9.94
N VAL A 9 -14.63 1.77 8.85
CA VAL A 9 -13.59 2.42 8.07
C VAL A 9 -13.97 2.40 6.58
N ASN A 10 -13.82 3.53 5.90
CA ASN A 10 -13.88 3.60 4.45
C ASN A 10 -12.47 3.70 3.92
N VAL A 11 -12.03 2.73 3.12
CA VAL A 11 -10.74 2.77 2.44
C VAL A 11 -10.97 3.14 0.98
N THR A 12 -10.50 4.30 0.57
CA THR A 12 -10.48 4.69 -0.83
C THR A 12 -9.12 4.31 -1.40
N VAL A 13 -9.09 3.41 -2.39
CA VAL A 13 -7.88 2.95 -3.05
C VAL A 13 -7.82 3.53 -4.45
N ASN A 14 -6.80 4.33 -4.75
CA ASN A 14 -6.53 4.79 -6.12
C ASN A 14 -5.54 3.82 -6.80
N LEU A 15 -5.97 3.20 -7.90
CA LEU A 15 -5.20 2.27 -8.71
C LEU A 15 -5.17 2.78 -10.15
N LYS A 16 -4.03 3.33 -10.59
CA LYS A 16 -3.84 3.82 -11.98
C LYS A 16 -4.92 4.82 -12.44
N GLY A 17 -5.45 5.64 -11.53
CA GLY A 17 -6.49 6.62 -11.82
C GLY A 17 -7.92 6.10 -11.61
N GLU A 18 -8.10 4.81 -11.35
CA GLU A 18 -9.38 4.25 -10.92
C GLU A 18 -9.49 4.30 -9.39
N THR A 19 -10.58 4.89 -8.91
CA THR A 19 -10.85 5.00 -7.47
C THR A 19 -11.83 3.92 -7.05
N VAL A 20 -11.40 3.05 -6.14
CA VAL A 20 -12.24 2.00 -5.55
C VAL A 20 -12.51 2.34 -4.08
N LEU A 21 -13.79 2.41 -3.71
CA LEU A 21 -14.21 2.57 -2.33
C LEU A 21 -14.47 1.19 -1.70
N ILE A 22 -13.79 0.91 -0.59
CA ILE A 22 -13.90 -0.34 0.16
C ILE A 22 -14.46 0.00 1.55
N PRO A 23 -15.78 -0.18 1.77
CA PRO A 23 -16.38 -0.04 3.08
C PRO A 23 -16.01 -1.25 3.95
N LEU A 24 -15.35 -1.01 5.08
CA LEU A 24 -14.89 -2.06 6.01
C LEU A 24 -15.68 -2.02 7.31
N SER A 25 -16.34 -3.13 7.64
CA SER A 25 -16.87 -3.40 8.98
C SER A 25 -15.96 -4.32 9.81
N SER A 26 -15.09 -5.09 9.17
CA SER A 26 -14.13 -5.97 9.83
C SER A 26 -12.88 -6.16 8.97
N GLU A 27 -13.02 -6.72 7.78
CA GLU A 27 -11.89 -7.02 6.90
C GLU A 27 -12.30 -7.00 5.42
N ALA A 28 -11.34 -6.74 4.54
CA ALA A 28 -11.46 -6.95 3.11
C ALA A 28 -10.09 -7.26 2.50
N SER A 29 -10.07 -7.67 1.24
CA SER A 29 -8.82 -7.85 0.51
C SER A 29 -8.94 -7.49 -0.97
N ILE A 30 -7.81 -7.07 -1.54
CA ILE A 30 -7.63 -6.87 -2.98
C ILE A 30 -6.55 -7.81 -3.46
N LYS A 31 -6.81 -8.53 -4.55
CA LYS A 31 -5.78 -9.32 -5.24
C LYS A 31 -5.03 -8.43 -6.22
N ILE A 32 -3.72 -8.52 -6.20
CA ILE A 32 -2.81 -7.79 -7.08
C ILE A 32 -1.97 -8.82 -7.83
N GLU A 33 -1.89 -8.69 -9.15
CA GLU A 33 -1.13 -9.58 -10.02
C GLU A 33 -0.20 -8.75 -10.92
N ASN A 34 1.06 -9.16 -11.01
CA ASN A 34 2.02 -8.54 -11.91
C ASN A 34 1.97 -9.20 -13.30
N HIS A 35 1.25 -8.57 -14.23
CA HIS A 35 1.23 -8.99 -15.65
C HIS A 35 2.41 -8.46 -16.48
N ALA A 36 3.33 -7.68 -15.89
CA ALA A 36 4.51 -7.22 -16.60
C ALA A 36 5.54 -8.35 -16.74
N ARG A 37 6.37 -8.27 -17.79
CA ARG A 37 7.50 -9.19 -18.00
C ARG A 37 8.69 -8.92 -17.07
N ARG A 38 8.57 -7.93 -16.18
CA ARG A 38 9.63 -7.46 -15.27
C ARG A 38 9.08 -7.25 -13.87
N ARG A 39 9.99 -7.17 -12.90
CA ARG A 39 9.66 -6.82 -11.52
C ARG A 39 9.00 -5.44 -11.45
N VAL A 40 7.94 -5.34 -10.66
CA VAL A 40 7.23 -4.10 -10.37
C VAL A 40 7.31 -3.79 -8.88
N GLN A 41 7.63 -2.55 -8.54
CA GLN A 41 7.48 -2.02 -7.18
C GLN A 41 6.06 -1.48 -7.02
N VAL A 42 5.36 -1.98 -6.02
CA VAL A 42 4.09 -1.47 -5.51
C VAL A 42 4.40 -0.51 -4.37
N ASP A 43 3.99 0.73 -4.50
CA ASP A 43 4.12 1.76 -3.48
C ASP A 43 2.72 2.01 -2.87
N LEU A 44 2.56 1.73 -1.57
CA LEU A 44 1.37 2.11 -0.80
C LEU A 44 1.65 3.43 -0.08
N ASN A 45 0.90 4.47 -0.42
CA ASN A 45 0.98 5.79 0.17
C ASN A 45 -0.33 6.09 0.92
N ILE A 46 -0.21 6.57 2.14
CA ILE A 46 -1.35 7.21 2.83
C ILE A 46 -1.37 8.67 2.41
N GLU A 47 -2.39 9.09 1.65
CA GLU A 47 -2.52 10.48 1.21
C GLU A 47 -3.24 11.34 2.24
N LYS A 48 -4.35 10.82 2.76
CA LYS A 48 -5.24 11.55 3.65
C LYS A 48 -5.94 10.60 4.60
N ILE A 49 -6.10 11.06 5.84
CA ILE A 49 -6.97 10.42 6.82
C ILE A 49 -7.96 11.45 7.33
N GLU A 50 -9.23 11.12 7.25
CA GLU A 50 -10.34 11.84 7.83
C GLU A 50 -10.88 11.01 8.99
N TRP A 51 -10.44 11.33 10.20
CA TRP A 51 -10.84 10.60 11.40
C TRP A 51 -12.31 10.83 11.71
N GLY A 52 -13.03 9.72 11.89
CA GLY A 52 -14.30 9.72 12.59
C GLY A 52 -14.09 9.92 14.09
N LEU A 53 -15.18 9.98 14.85
CA LEU A 53 -15.10 10.06 16.32
C LEU A 53 -14.59 8.75 16.94
N GLU A 54 -14.59 7.65 16.17
CA GLU A 54 -14.08 6.35 16.56
C GLU A 54 -12.57 6.21 16.33
N HIS A 55 -11.84 5.82 17.37
CA HIS A 55 -10.43 5.42 17.32
C HIS A 55 -10.28 4.01 16.73
N SER A 56 -10.66 3.85 15.45
CA SER A 56 -10.38 2.62 14.70
C SER A 56 -8.91 2.58 14.27
N ILE A 57 -8.27 1.42 14.36
CA ILE A 57 -6.96 1.18 13.77
C ILE A 57 -7.15 0.34 12.52
N LEU A 58 -6.66 0.78 11.37
CA LEU A 58 -6.59 -0.02 10.17
C LEU A 58 -5.24 -0.72 10.11
N LYS A 59 -5.25 -2.05 10.12
CA LYS A 59 -4.11 -2.89 9.78
C LYS A 59 -4.17 -3.18 8.27
N VAL A 60 -3.08 -2.90 7.57
CA VAL A 60 -2.90 -3.22 6.15
C VAL A 60 -1.75 -4.23 6.06
N GLU A 61 -2.01 -5.38 5.46
CA GLU A 61 -1.03 -6.46 5.32
C GLU A 61 -0.79 -6.73 3.84
N PHE A 62 0.47 -6.82 3.44
CA PHE A 62 0.87 -7.18 2.09
C PHE A 62 2.17 -7.99 2.13
N LYS A 63 2.10 -9.25 1.69
CA LYS A 63 3.16 -10.25 1.94
C LYS A 63 3.50 -10.32 3.44
N ASP A 64 4.79 -10.32 3.79
CA ASP A 64 5.28 -10.37 5.18
C ASP A 64 5.37 -9.00 5.86
N LYS A 65 4.78 -7.96 5.26
CA LYS A 65 4.83 -6.60 5.78
C LYS A 65 3.46 -6.15 6.28
N ILE A 66 3.49 -5.46 7.41
CA ILE A 66 2.30 -4.96 8.10
C ILE A 66 2.45 -3.45 8.31
N LEU A 67 1.37 -2.73 8.07
CA LEU A 67 1.22 -1.30 8.28
C LEU A 67 0.03 -1.06 9.21
N TYR A 68 0.23 -0.28 10.27
CA TYR A 68 -0.83 0.12 11.20
C TYR A 68 -1.14 1.60 11.05
N ILE A 69 -2.41 1.92 10.81
CA ILE A 69 -2.93 3.26 10.59
C ILE A 69 -3.94 3.56 11.69
N GLY A 70 -3.53 4.35 12.69
CA GLY A 70 -4.34 4.79 13.82
C GLY A 70 -4.26 6.30 14.02
N SER A 71 -4.98 6.86 15.00
CA SER A 71 -5.07 8.31 15.21
C SER A 71 -3.75 9.03 15.48
N SER A 72 -2.73 8.28 15.91
CA SER A 72 -1.35 8.77 16.09
C SER A 72 -0.44 8.53 14.88
N SER A 73 -0.93 7.89 13.81
CA SER A 73 -0.11 7.62 12.63
C SER A 73 0.24 8.94 11.93
N PRO A 74 1.51 9.12 11.51
CA PRO A 74 1.91 10.28 10.75
C PRO A 74 1.10 10.36 9.46
N ARG A 75 0.73 11.59 9.05
CA ARG A 75 -0.16 11.85 7.90
C ARG A 75 0.31 11.25 6.58
N ILE A 76 1.61 10.96 6.46
CA ILE A 76 2.23 10.42 5.26
C ILE A 76 3.10 9.25 5.70
N GLN A 77 2.70 8.04 5.31
CA GLN A 77 3.51 6.83 5.42
C GLN A 77 3.54 6.16 4.06
N LYS A 78 4.75 5.85 3.60
CA LYS A 78 5.01 5.16 2.33
C LYS A 78 5.62 3.80 2.62
N GLN A 79 5.07 2.75 2.04
CA GLN A 79 5.71 1.44 1.98
C GLN A 79 5.85 0.97 0.53
N SER A 80 6.98 0.33 0.23
CA SER A 80 7.26 -0.25 -1.08
C SER A 80 7.45 -1.77 -0.98
N PHE A 81 6.96 -2.47 -1.99
CA PHE A 81 6.97 -3.93 -2.10
C PHE A 81 7.28 -4.34 -3.54
N SER A 82 8.10 -5.37 -3.73
CA SER A 82 8.32 -5.92 -5.07
C SER A 82 7.31 -7.02 -5.40
N LEU A 83 6.88 -7.07 -6.65
CA LEU A 83 6.17 -8.20 -7.27
C LEU A 83 6.99 -8.70 -8.46
N GLU A 84 7.33 -9.99 -8.44
CA GLU A 84 7.98 -10.67 -9.56
C GLU A 84 7.01 -10.85 -10.75
N PRO A 85 7.51 -11.06 -11.98
CA PRO A 85 6.66 -11.36 -13.13
C PRO A 85 5.74 -12.55 -12.88
N GLY A 86 4.43 -12.37 -13.11
CA GLY A 86 3.41 -13.40 -12.88
C GLY A 86 3.07 -13.64 -11.40
N GLU A 87 3.71 -12.94 -10.47
CA GLU A 87 3.42 -13.08 -9.04
C GLU A 87 2.04 -12.51 -8.69
N LYS A 88 1.31 -13.25 -7.87
CA LYS A 88 0.02 -12.85 -7.28
C LYS A 88 0.21 -12.61 -5.80
N SER A 89 -0.31 -11.50 -5.30
CA SER A 89 -0.30 -11.17 -3.88
C SER A 89 -1.63 -10.57 -3.45
N THR A 90 -1.85 -10.51 -2.14
CA THR A 90 -3.10 -10.05 -1.55
C THR A 90 -2.80 -8.89 -0.62
N LEU A 91 -3.47 -7.76 -0.87
CA LEU A 91 -3.51 -6.63 0.03
C LEU A 91 -4.71 -6.81 0.96
N GLN A 92 -4.44 -7.14 2.22
CA GLN A 92 -5.46 -7.39 3.22
C GLN A 92 -5.65 -6.18 4.12
N PHE A 93 -6.90 -5.82 4.36
CA PHE A 93 -7.32 -4.73 5.23
C PHE A 93 -8.07 -5.33 6.42
N LYS A 94 -7.71 -4.92 7.63
CA LYS A 94 -8.38 -5.36 8.84
C LYS A 94 -8.59 -4.19 9.78
N VAL A 95 -9.83 -3.97 10.18
CA VAL A 95 -10.21 -2.99 11.20
C VAL A 95 -9.99 -3.62 12.57
N ILE A 96 -9.24 -2.92 13.40
CA ILE A 96 -9.01 -3.22 14.81
C ILE A 96 -9.73 -2.13 15.59
N THR A 97 -10.97 -2.42 16.01
CA THR A 97 -11.74 -1.53 16.89
C THR A 97 -11.55 -1.90 18.35
N PRO A 98 -11.38 -0.92 19.25
CA PRO A 98 -11.55 -1.14 20.68
C PRO A 98 -12.98 -1.63 20.98
N PRO A 99 -13.17 -2.48 22.00
CA PRO A 99 -14.45 -3.13 22.30
C PRO A 99 -15.58 -2.19 22.77
N ARG A 100 -15.38 -0.87 22.77
CA ARG A 100 -16.29 0.08 23.46
C ARG A 100 -16.38 1.43 22.77
N LEU A 101 -16.87 1.53 21.54
CA LEU A 101 -17.39 2.81 21.05
C LEU A 101 -18.70 2.58 20.28
N ALA A 102 -19.71 3.36 20.66
CA ALA A 102 -21.03 3.35 20.03
C ALA A 102 -20.96 3.98 18.64
N LYS A 103 -21.79 3.48 17.72
CA LYS A 103 -21.91 3.88 16.31
C LYS A 103 -21.76 5.40 16.11
N THR A 104 -20.62 5.83 15.60
CA THR A 104 -20.40 7.19 15.08
C THR A 104 -19.98 7.14 13.61
N SER A 105 -19.78 8.32 13.00
CA SER A 105 -19.35 8.42 11.60
C SER A 105 -18.04 7.64 11.36
N PRO A 106 -17.95 6.86 10.26
CA PRO A 106 -16.77 6.06 9.97
C PRO A 106 -15.52 6.91 9.71
N THR A 107 -14.37 6.38 10.10
CA THR A 107 -13.08 6.94 9.69
C THR A 107 -12.86 6.69 8.20
N THR A 108 -12.48 7.71 7.44
CA THR A 108 -12.17 7.58 6.01
C THR A 108 -10.67 7.69 5.78
N ILE A 109 -10.08 6.68 5.15
CA ILE A 109 -8.65 6.62 4.83
C ILE A 109 -8.51 6.58 3.31
N ARG A 110 -7.71 7.49 2.75
CA ARG A 110 -7.34 7.50 1.33
C ARG A 110 -5.95 6.90 1.18
N LEU A 111 -5.91 5.76 0.50
CA LEU A 111 -4.71 5.04 0.13
C LEU A 111 -4.49 5.19 -1.37
N GLU A 112 -3.29 5.61 -1.73
CA GLU A 112 -2.83 5.63 -3.11
C GLU A 112 -1.90 4.45 -3.32
N VAL A 113 -2.18 3.66 -4.36
CA VAL A 113 -1.40 2.46 -4.71
C VAL A 113 -0.78 2.68 -6.08
N ASN A 114 0.53 2.92 -6.06
CA ASN A 114 1.31 3.22 -7.25
C ASN A 114 2.13 2.01 -7.70
N PHE A 115 2.21 1.80 -9.01
CA PHE A 115 3.05 0.76 -9.61
C PHE A 115 4.17 1.42 -10.40
N ARG A 116 5.41 1.20 -9.98
CA ARG A 116 6.61 1.65 -10.71
C ARG A 116 7.44 0.45 -11.13
N ASN A 117 7.99 0.50 -12.33
CA ASN A 117 8.95 -0.53 -12.73
C ASN A 117 10.21 -0.35 -11.90
N ASP A 118 10.85 -1.45 -11.50
CA ASP A 118 12.19 -1.38 -10.92
C ASP A 118 13.11 -0.91 -12.07
N GLU A 119 13.47 0.37 -12.08
CA GLU A 119 14.42 0.89 -13.08
C GLU A 119 15.76 0.19 -12.88
N GLU A 120 16.29 -0.31 -14.00
CA GLU A 120 17.65 -0.78 -14.15
C GLU A 120 18.58 0.31 -13.59
N LYS A 121 19.21 0.08 -12.43
CA LYS A 121 20.40 0.84 -12.05
C LYS A 121 21.39 0.63 -13.20
N THR A 122 21.47 1.55 -14.15
CA THR A 122 22.62 1.65 -15.04
C THR A 122 23.84 1.74 -14.14
N LEU A 123 24.56 0.62 -14.02
CA LEU A 123 25.87 0.61 -13.40
C LEU A 123 26.70 1.67 -14.15
N PRO A 124 27.41 2.57 -13.46
CA PRO A 124 28.34 3.45 -14.14
C PRO A 124 29.39 2.53 -14.81
N VAL A 125 29.35 2.46 -16.14
CA VAL A 125 30.45 1.86 -16.90
C VAL A 125 31.64 2.79 -16.72
N ILE A 126 32.53 2.45 -15.80
CA ILE A 126 33.84 3.09 -15.71
C ILE A 126 34.65 2.51 -16.87
N LEU A 127 34.77 3.26 -17.97
CA LEU A 127 35.76 2.96 -19.00
C LEU A 127 37.12 3.41 -18.48
N GLU A 128 37.92 2.48 -17.96
CA GLU A 128 39.33 2.74 -17.72
C GLU A 128 40.06 2.86 -19.08
N PRO A 129 40.79 3.95 -19.36
CA PRO A 129 41.56 4.07 -20.58
C PRO A 129 42.71 3.06 -20.57
N THR A 130 42.67 2.09 -21.50
CA THR A 130 43.80 1.20 -21.76
C THR A 130 44.89 2.01 -22.46
N VAL A 131 45.89 2.47 -21.73
CA VAL A 131 47.09 3.06 -22.33
C VAL A 131 47.96 1.94 -22.90
N PRO A 132 48.22 1.88 -24.21
CA PRO A 132 49.24 0.99 -24.74
C PRO A 132 50.60 1.51 -24.27
N ARG A 133 51.30 0.74 -23.43
CA ARG A 133 52.72 1.00 -23.15
C ARG A 133 53.51 0.74 -24.43
N SER A 134 53.86 1.82 -25.14
CA SER A 134 54.93 1.78 -26.14
C SER A 134 56.22 1.34 -25.47
N LYS A 135 56.81 0.27 -25.98
CA LYS A 135 58.19 -0.13 -25.65
C LYS A 135 59.13 0.93 -26.24
N THR A 136 59.99 1.48 -25.39
CA THR A 136 61.26 2.10 -25.79
C THR A 136 62.35 1.37 -25.03
#